data_AF-A0A7C1Q2I0-F1
#
_entry.id   AF-A0A7C1Q2I0-F1
#
_cell.length_a   1.000
_cell.length_b   1.000
_cell.length_c   1.000
_cell.angle_alpha   90.00
_cell.angle_beta   90.00
_cell.angle_gamma   90.00
#
_symmetry.space_group_name_H-M   'P 1'
#
loop_
_entity.id
_entity.type
_entity.pdbx_description
1 polymer ?
#
loop_
_entity_poly.entity_id
_entity_poly.type
_entity_poly.pdbx_seq_one_letter_code
_entity_poly.pdbx_strand_id
1 'polypeptide(L)'
;MLKRHLRAIIILLLIFVLLLILVSGQAQSNYWQSQKYTDLIDKLEKIGFSKVEIEYIFSDSQIEFYPNIVRKIKTARVPNLAAPNSELLSENSVNKGREFIRGNRKVLEKIEKEYEVEKEVIVSILRIEGRFGKAIDGYQVLGVLNSIILYSELDSDLSKWAKEQLVAFLIICRRLENDFFKTEGSWAGAFGIPQFIPTSYLEFGVDGNK
;
A
#
# COMPACT_ATOMS: atom_id res chain seq x y z
N MET A 1 -49.76 2.69 32.14
CA MET A 1 -48.69 3.71 32.10
C MET A 1 -47.34 3.13 31.67
N LEU A 2 -46.85 2.06 32.30
CA LEU A 2 -45.52 1.48 32.07
C LEU A 2 -45.17 1.14 30.60
N LYS A 3 -46.13 0.58 29.82
CA LYS A 3 -45.92 0.23 28.41
C LYS A 3 -45.72 1.45 27.47
N ARG A 4 -46.26 2.62 27.80
CA ARG A 4 -46.08 3.86 26.99
C ARG A 4 -44.68 4.45 27.22
N HIS A 5 -44.20 4.45 28.46
CA HIS A 5 -42.85 4.89 28.79
C HIS A 5 -41.79 3.95 28.21
N LEU A 6 -42.02 2.63 28.24
CA LEU A 6 -41.11 1.66 27.65
C LEU A 6 -40.98 1.83 26.11
N ARG A 7 -42.09 2.08 25.40
CA ARG A 7 -42.05 2.39 23.96
C ARG A 7 -41.30 3.69 23.65
N ALA A 8 -41.50 4.73 24.45
CA ALA A 8 -40.80 6.00 24.27
C ALA A 8 -39.29 5.86 24.48
N ILE A 9 -38.86 5.10 25.49
CA ILE A 9 -37.44 4.82 25.76
C ILE A 9 -36.80 4.06 24.59
N ILE A 10 -37.47 3.03 24.06
CA ILE A 10 -36.96 2.26 22.91
C ILE A 10 -36.79 3.15 21.68
N ILE A 11 -37.76 4.03 21.39
CA ILE A 11 -37.68 4.97 20.25
C ILE A 11 -36.50 5.94 20.41
N LEU A 12 -36.33 6.52 21.60
CA LEU A 12 -35.19 7.40 21.90
C LEU A 12 -33.84 6.68 21.74
N LEU A 13 -33.76 5.42 22.18
CA LEU A 13 -32.54 4.62 22.08
C LEU A 13 -32.21 4.27 20.62
N LEU A 14 -33.22 3.95 19.80
CA LEU A 14 -33.06 3.73 18.36
C LEU A 14 -32.62 5.02 17.62
N ILE A 15 -33.20 6.17 17.96
CA ILE A 15 -32.78 7.47 17.41
C ILE A 15 -31.34 7.79 17.80
N PHE A 16 -30.96 7.53 19.05
CA PHE A 16 -29.59 7.74 19.53
C PHE A 16 -28.58 6.82 18.81
N VAL A 17 -28.91 5.54 18.63
CA VAL A 17 -28.08 4.60 17.85
C VAL A 17 -27.97 5.06 16.39
N LEU A 18 -29.06 5.52 15.77
CA LEU A 18 -29.04 6.04 14.40
C LEU A 18 -28.16 7.30 14.27
N LEU A 19 -28.25 8.22 15.25
CA LEU A 19 -27.40 9.42 15.32
C LEU A 19 -25.92 9.05 15.47
N LEU A 20 -25.59 8.06 16.30
CA LEU A 20 -24.22 7.58 16.44
C LEU A 20 -23.68 7.01 15.13
N ILE A 21 -24.48 6.21 14.41
CA ILE A 21 -24.10 5.65 13.11
C ILE A 21 -23.85 6.77 12.08
N LEU A 22 -24.71 7.79 12.02
CA LEU A 22 -24.57 8.93 11.11
C LEU A 22 -23.30 9.74 11.39
N VAL A 23 -22.99 10.01 12.66
CA VAL A 23 -21.78 10.75 13.07
C VAL A 23 -20.51 9.96 12.75
N SER A 24 -20.50 8.64 12.98
CA SER A 24 -19.35 7.80 12.63
C SER A 24 -19.10 7.74 11.12
N GLY A 25 -20.16 7.68 10.30
CA GLY A 25 -20.03 7.70 8.84
C GLY A 25 -19.43 9.01 8.30
N GLN A 26 -19.82 10.16 8.85
CA GLN A 26 -19.26 11.47 8.46
C GLN A 26 -17.82 11.68 8.94
N ALA A 27 -17.47 11.16 10.12
CA ALA A 27 -16.10 11.26 10.63
C ALA A 27 -15.09 10.51 9.75
N GLN A 28 -15.50 9.35 9.19
CA GLN A 28 -14.68 8.59 8.25
C GLN A 28 -14.74 9.12 6.82
N SER A 29 -15.75 9.92 6.42
CA SER A 29 -15.73 10.55 5.08
C SER A 29 -14.80 11.76 5.00
N ASN A 30 -14.56 12.44 6.13
CA ASN A 30 -13.84 13.72 6.15
C ASN A 30 -12.49 13.69 6.90
N TYR A 31 -11.95 12.50 7.22
CA TYR A 31 -10.70 12.37 7.98
C TYR A 31 -9.51 13.11 7.35
N TRP A 32 -9.49 13.19 6.02
CA TRP A 32 -8.44 13.82 5.22
C TRP A 32 -8.51 15.35 5.22
N GLN A 33 -9.55 15.94 5.83
CA GLN A 33 -9.64 17.39 6.07
C GLN A 33 -8.97 17.80 7.39
N SER A 34 -8.44 16.85 8.15
CA SER A 34 -7.72 17.13 9.39
C SER A 34 -6.34 17.75 9.13
N GLN A 35 -5.79 18.42 10.16
CA GLN A 35 -4.44 19.00 10.14
C GLN A 35 -3.35 17.99 9.71
N LYS A 36 -3.60 16.70 9.92
CA LYS A 36 -2.66 15.63 9.55
C LYS A 36 -2.43 15.53 8.05
N TYR A 37 -3.39 15.95 7.22
CA TYR A 37 -3.34 15.80 5.77
C TYR A 37 -2.97 17.08 5.04
N THR A 38 -2.97 18.24 5.71
CA THR A 38 -2.75 19.56 5.07
C THR A 38 -1.55 19.58 4.14
N ASP A 39 -0.37 19.13 4.58
CA ASP A 39 0.84 19.16 3.73
C ASP A 39 0.78 18.14 2.56
N LEU A 40 0.09 17.01 2.74
CA LEU A 40 -0.14 16.04 1.67
C LEU A 40 -1.06 16.64 0.60
N ILE A 41 -2.15 17.28 1.01
CA ILE A 41 -3.10 17.95 0.10
C ILE A 41 -2.38 19.07 -0.66
N ASP A 42 -1.61 19.92 0.04
CA ASP A 42 -0.81 20.97 -0.59
C ASP A 42 0.19 20.42 -1.63
N LYS A 43 0.84 19.29 -1.33
CA LYS A 43 1.75 18.61 -2.27
C LYS A 43 1.01 18.10 -3.50
N LEU A 44 -0.16 17.47 -3.33
CA LEU A 44 -0.98 16.95 -4.43
C LEU A 44 -1.50 18.08 -5.33
N GLU A 45 -1.99 19.17 -4.74
CA GLU A 45 -2.43 20.35 -5.51
C GLU A 45 -1.27 20.96 -6.31
N LYS A 46 -0.07 21.09 -5.71
CA LYS A 46 1.12 21.62 -6.39
C LYS A 46 1.55 20.80 -7.61
N ILE A 47 1.31 19.50 -7.61
CA ILE A 47 1.63 18.61 -8.73
C ILE A 47 0.43 18.37 -9.67
N GLY A 48 -0.63 19.17 -9.50
CA GLY A 48 -1.76 19.23 -10.44
C GLY A 48 -2.90 18.25 -10.18
N PHE A 49 -3.07 17.73 -8.96
CA PHE A 49 -4.35 17.12 -8.58
C PHE A 49 -5.35 18.22 -8.25
N SER A 50 -6.53 18.18 -8.89
CA SER A 50 -7.62 19.08 -8.58
C SER A 50 -8.27 18.73 -7.23
N LYS A 51 -8.95 19.70 -6.61
CA LYS A 51 -9.71 19.45 -5.37
C LYS A 51 -10.75 18.34 -5.52
N VAL A 52 -11.38 18.25 -6.69
CA VAL A 52 -12.37 17.20 -6.99
C VAL A 52 -11.71 15.83 -7.04
N GLU A 53 -10.53 15.70 -7.67
CA GLU A 53 -9.79 14.44 -7.66
C GLU A 53 -9.35 14.03 -6.26
N ILE A 54 -8.86 14.99 -5.46
CA ILE A 54 -8.43 14.74 -4.09
C ILE A 54 -9.61 14.27 -3.23
N GLU A 55 -10.75 14.97 -3.33
CA GLU A 55 -11.98 14.59 -2.64
C GLU A 55 -12.47 13.20 -3.06
N TYR A 56 -12.41 12.89 -4.36
CA TYR A 56 -12.70 11.55 -4.88
C TYR A 56 -11.76 10.50 -4.29
N ILE A 57 -10.44 10.71 -4.35
CA ILE A 57 -9.44 9.75 -3.87
C ILE A 57 -9.62 9.42 -2.40
N PHE A 58 -9.90 10.43 -1.55
CA PHE A 58 -9.90 10.26 -0.09
C PHE A 58 -11.28 10.08 0.55
N SER A 59 -12.37 10.27 -0.21
CA SER A 59 -13.75 10.08 0.29
C SER A 59 -14.45 8.88 -0.32
N ASP A 60 -13.85 8.22 -1.32
CA ASP A 60 -14.45 7.04 -1.94
C ASP A 60 -14.49 5.84 -0.97
N SER A 61 -15.63 5.15 -0.98
CA SER A 61 -15.88 3.94 -0.20
C SER A 61 -14.95 2.76 -0.51
N GLN A 62 -14.26 2.78 -1.67
CA GLN A 62 -13.32 1.74 -2.08
C GLN A 62 -11.99 1.78 -1.31
N ILE A 63 -11.70 2.85 -0.55
CA ILE A 63 -10.49 2.89 0.29
C ILE A 63 -10.59 1.87 1.41
N GLU A 64 -9.59 1.01 1.50
CA GLU A 64 -9.45 0.09 2.62
C GLU A 64 -8.65 0.71 3.76
N PHE A 65 -9.13 0.52 4.99
CA PHE A 65 -8.47 1.02 6.20
C PHE A 65 -7.88 -0.12 7.04
N TYR A 66 -6.62 0.01 7.41
CA TYR A 66 -5.85 -0.98 8.14
C TYR A 66 -5.42 -0.43 9.52
N PRO A 67 -6.30 -0.44 10.54
CA PRO A 67 -6.05 0.21 11.84
C PRO A 67 -4.86 -0.35 12.62
N ASN A 68 -4.45 -1.58 12.32
CA ASN A 68 -3.32 -2.24 12.98
C ASN A 68 -1.97 -2.00 12.27
N ILE A 69 -1.93 -1.28 11.15
CA ILE A 69 -0.76 -1.22 10.27
C ILE A 69 0.45 -0.58 10.95
N VAL A 70 0.24 0.50 11.71
CA VAL A 70 1.30 1.20 12.44
C VAL A 70 1.92 0.30 13.50
N ARG A 71 1.09 -0.46 14.23
CA ARG A 71 1.58 -1.45 15.20
C ARG A 71 2.36 -2.57 14.50
N LYS A 72 1.88 -3.05 13.34
CA LYS A 72 2.58 -4.08 12.55
C LYS A 72 3.97 -3.58 12.13
N ILE A 73 4.09 -2.35 11.63
CA ILE A 73 5.38 -1.71 11.27
C ILE A 73 6.30 -1.60 12.49
N LYS A 74 5.82 -1.04 13.60
CA LYS A 74 6.63 -0.84 14.82
C LYS A 74 7.14 -2.14 15.46
N THR A 75 6.46 -3.25 15.21
CA THR A 75 6.78 -4.57 15.80
C THR A 75 7.42 -5.54 14.80
N ALA A 76 7.55 -5.14 13.52
CA ALA A 76 8.12 -5.97 12.48
C ALA A 76 9.57 -6.33 12.80
N ARG A 77 9.95 -7.55 12.46
CA ARG A 77 11.33 -8.05 12.62
C ARG A 77 11.88 -8.38 11.24
N VAL A 78 13.15 -8.04 11.04
CA VAL A 78 13.87 -8.44 9.83
C VAL A 78 14.06 -9.97 9.87
N PRO A 79 13.58 -10.71 8.86
CA PRO A 79 13.78 -12.15 8.82
C PRO A 79 15.26 -12.50 8.60
N ASN A 80 15.75 -13.53 9.30
CA ASN A 80 17.07 -14.08 9.00
C ASN A 80 16.98 -14.99 7.77
N LEU A 81 17.17 -14.40 6.58
CA LEU A 81 17.06 -15.10 5.30
C LEU A 81 18.11 -16.22 5.14
N ALA A 82 19.22 -16.16 5.88
CA ALA A 82 20.33 -17.11 5.82
C ALA A 82 20.27 -18.16 6.95
N ALA A 83 19.15 -18.27 7.68
CA ALA A 83 18.99 -19.28 8.71
C ALA A 83 19.17 -20.71 8.12
N PRO A 84 19.73 -21.68 8.88
CA PRO A 84 19.96 -23.04 8.37
C PRO A 84 18.71 -23.75 7.83
N ASN A 85 17.53 -23.38 8.33
CA ASN A 85 16.23 -23.90 7.91
C ASN A 85 15.49 -23.00 6.89
N SER A 86 16.18 -22.03 6.27
CA SER A 86 15.59 -21.11 5.31
C SER A 86 15.14 -21.83 4.04
N GLU A 87 13.86 -21.66 3.67
CA GLU A 87 13.32 -22.17 2.40
C GLU A 87 14.05 -21.55 1.19
N LEU A 88 14.59 -20.33 1.33
CA LEU A 88 15.25 -19.61 0.23
C LEU A 88 16.50 -20.34 -0.28
N LEU A 89 17.23 -21.00 0.62
CA LEU A 89 18.47 -21.74 0.32
C LEU A 89 18.20 -23.22 -0.01
N SER A 90 16.94 -23.67 0.02
CA SER A 90 16.60 -25.05 -0.33
C SER A 90 16.84 -25.35 -1.80
N GLU A 91 17.13 -26.62 -2.12
CA GLU A 91 17.28 -27.09 -3.50
C GLU A 91 16.06 -26.78 -4.37
N ASN A 92 14.85 -26.88 -3.79
CA ASN A 92 13.61 -26.50 -4.45
C ASN A 92 13.59 -25.01 -4.85
N SER A 93 14.07 -24.11 -3.98
CA SER A 93 14.17 -22.68 -4.28
C SER A 93 15.17 -22.41 -5.41
N VAL A 94 16.33 -23.08 -5.37
CA VAL A 94 17.35 -23.01 -6.43
C VAL A 94 16.80 -23.50 -7.77
N ASN A 95 16.08 -24.64 -7.78
CA ASN A 95 15.50 -25.19 -9.00
C ASN A 95 14.42 -24.27 -9.60
N LYS A 96 13.57 -23.66 -8.77
CA LYS A 96 12.61 -22.63 -9.22
C LYS A 96 13.32 -21.40 -9.81
N GLY A 97 14.44 -20.98 -9.23
CA GLY A 97 15.28 -19.92 -9.80
C GLY A 97 15.83 -20.28 -11.19
N ARG A 98 16.36 -21.50 -11.35
CA ARG A 98 16.83 -22.02 -12.65
C ARG A 98 15.70 -22.09 -13.67
N GLU A 99 14.50 -22.50 -13.26
CA GLU A 99 13.30 -22.50 -14.11
C GLU A 99 12.92 -21.09 -14.56
N PHE A 100 12.89 -20.13 -13.63
CA PHE A 100 12.58 -18.74 -13.94
C PHE A 100 13.61 -18.16 -14.93
N ILE A 101 14.90 -18.43 -14.73
CA ILE A 101 15.97 -18.02 -15.66
C ILE A 101 15.74 -18.64 -17.04
N ARG A 102 15.49 -19.95 -17.13
CA ARG A 102 15.26 -20.62 -18.42
C ARG A 102 14.05 -20.07 -19.16
N GLY A 103 12.95 -19.80 -18.45
CA GLY A 103 11.73 -19.24 -19.03
C GLY A 103 11.89 -17.80 -19.51
N ASN A 104 12.76 -17.02 -18.87
CA ASN A 104 12.95 -15.59 -19.14
C ASN A 104 14.33 -15.28 -19.73
N ARG A 105 15.03 -16.27 -20.29
CA ARG A 105 16.44 -16.15 -20.69
C ARG A 105 16.71 -14.91 -21.55
N LYS A 106 15.91 -14.71 -22.61
CA LYS A 106 16.11 -13.60 -23.56
C LYS A 106 16.04 -12.23 -22.90
N VAL A 107 15.05 -12.02 -22.03
CA VAL A 107 14.87 -10.73 -21.35
C VAL A 107 15.94 -10.53 -20.28
N LEU A 108 16.30 -11.58 -19.55
CA LEU A 108 17.35 -11.52 -18.53
C LEU A 108 18.74 -11.26 -19.14
N GLU A 109 19.08 -11.88 -20.27
CA GLU A 109 20.33 -11.62 -20.99
C GLU A 109 20.39 -10.19 -21.56
N LYS A 110 19.25 -9.64 -22.03
CA LYS A 110 19.15 -8.22 -22.45
C LYS A 110 19.44 -7.31 -21.26
N ILE A 111 18.75 -7.51 -20.14
CA ILE A 111 18.89 -6.70 -18.92
C ILE A 111 20.31 -6.81 -18.34
N GLU A 112 20.88 -8.02 -18.28
CA GLU A 112 22.24 -8.27 -17.79
C GLU A 112 23.29 -7.51 -18.61
N LYS A 113 23.12 -7.48 -19.94
CA LYS A 113 24.01 -6.70 -20.82
C LYS A 113 23.82 -5.19 -20.69
N GLU A 114 22.59 -4.73 -20.50
CA GLU A 114 22.25 -3.31 -20.44
C GLU A 114 22.64 -2.66 -19.12
N TYR A 115 22.39 -3.34 -18.01
CA TYR A 115 22.58 -2.82 -16.66
C TYR A 115 23.82 -3.39 -15.96
N GLU A 116 24.52 -4.34 -16.59
CA GLU A 116 25.71 -5.01 -16.04
C GLU A 116 25.46 -5.68 -14.67
N VAL A 117 24.24 -6.18 -14.46
CA VAL A 117 23.84 -6.94 -13.27
C VAL A 117 23.56 -8.39 -13.66
N GLU A 118 24.22 -9.34 -13.01
CA GLU A 118 24.03 -10.76 -13.33
C GLU A 118 22.56 -11.17 -13.14
N LYS A 119 22.05 -11.95 -14.09
CA LYS A 119 20.65 -12.42 -14.05
C LYS A 119 20.33 -13.20 -12.78
N GLU A 120 21.30 -13.93 -12.23
CA GLU A 120 21.16 -14.67 -10.97
C GLU A 120 20.86 -13.73 -9.80
N VAL A 121 21.47 -12.53 -9.76
CA VAL A 121 21.20 -11.51 -8.74
C VAL A 121 19.76 -11.00 -8.89
N ILE A 122 19.35 -10.64 -10.09
CA ILE A 122 17.98 -10.18 -10.38
C ILE A 122 16.96 -11.24 -9.94
N VAL A 123 17.15 -12.49 -10.38
CA VAL A 123 16.27 -13.61 -10.04
C VAL A 123 16.23 -13.87 -8.54
N SER A 124 17.36 -13.72 -7.84
CA SER A 124 17.42 -13.89 -6.39
C SER A 124 16.55 -12.86 -5.66
N ILE A 125 16.58 -11.60 -6.08
CA ILE A 125 15.73 -10.53 -5.54
C ILE A 125 14.25 -10.87 -5.78
N LEU A 126 13.87 -11.21 -7.02
CA LEU A 126 12.47 -11.55 -7.34
C LEU A 126 11.97 -12.79 -6.57
N ARG A 127 12.87 -13.73 -6.26
CA ARG A 127 12.54 -14.89 -5.41
C ARG A 127 12.23 -14.46 -3.98
N ILE A 128 13.09 -13.63 -3.40
CA ILE A 128 13.00 -13.14 -2.02
C ILE A 128 11.74 -12.29 -1.85
N GLU A 129 11.52 -11.35 -2.75
CA GLU A 129 10.48 -10.32 -2.60
C GLU A 129 9.06 -10.85 -2.80
N GLY A 130 8.83 -11.71 -3.79
CA GLY A 130 7.46 -12.09 -4.17
C GLY A 130 7.31 -13.49 -4.73
N ARG A 131 8.30 -14.37 -4.54
CA ARG A 131 8.34 -15.71 -5.15
C ARG A 131 8.11 -15.63 -6.67
N PHE A 132 8.77 -14.68 -7.33
CA PHE A 132 8.60 -14.38 -8.76
C PHE A 132 7.21 -13.83 -9.11
N GLY A 133 6.62 -13.03 -8.22
CA GLY A 133 5.28 -12.44 -8.38
C GLY A 133 4.11 -13.35 -8.01
N LYS A 134 4.37 -14.53 -7.44
CA LYS A 134 3.33 -15.49 -7.02
C LYS A 134 2.81 -15.27 -5.61
N ALA A 135 3.49 -14.47 -4.80
CA ALA A 135 3.10 -14.20 -3.42
C ALA A 135 3.19 -12.70 -3.14
N ILE A 136 2.09 -12.00 -3.43
CA ILE A 136 1.88 -10.59 -3.08
C ILE A 136 0.80 -10.57 -2.00
N ASP A 137 0.97 -9.80 -0.93
CA ASP A 137 0.12 -9.86 0.26
C ASP A 137 -1.32 -9.32 0.05
N GLY A 138 -1.65 -8.81 -1.14
CA GLY A 138 -3.01 -8.41 -1.52
C GLY A 138 -3.53 -7.15 -0.83
N TYR A 139 -2.68 -6.36 -0.15
CA TYR A 139 -3.12 -5.12 0.49
C TYR A 139 -3.31 -4.02 -0.55
N GLN A 140 -4.38 -3.25 -0.46
CA GLN A 140 -4.57 -2.04 -1.27
C GLN A 140 -3.50 -1.01 -0.88
N VAL A 141 -2.60 -0.66 -1.81
CA VAL A 141 -1.45 0.21 -1.53
C VAL A 141 -1.88 1.61 -1.08
N LEU A 142 -2.90 2.19 -1.73
CA LEU A 142 -3.54 3.44 -1.31
C LEU A 142 -4.00 3.34 0.15
N GLY A 143 -4.77 2.30 0.47
CA GLY A 143 -5.30 2.04 1.80
C GLY A 143 -4.20 1.88 2.86
N VAL A 144 -3.12 1.17 2.55
CA VAL A 144 -1.97 0.99 3.47
C VAL A 144 -1.32 2.32 3.78
N LEU A 145 -0.89 3.08 2.76
CA LEU A 145 -0.18 4.34 2.95
C LEU A 145 -1.08 5.36 3.65
N ASN A 146 -2.36 5.44 3.26
CA ASN A 146 -3.35 6.29 3.90
C ASN A 146 -3.57 5.90 5.38
N SER A 147 -3.65 4.60 5.68
CA SER A 147 -3.80 4.10 7.06
C SER A 147 -2.57 4.40 7.91
N ILE A 148 -1.36 4.32 7.35
CA ILE A 148 -0.15 4.70 8.07
C ILE A 148 -0.22 6.18 8.47
N ILE A 149 -0.66 7.07 7.57
CA ILE A 149 -0.87 8.48 7.89
C ILE A 149 -1.93 8.60 8.97
N LEU A 150 -3.14 8.08 8.74
CA LEU A 150 -4.29 8.23 9.63
C LEU A 150 -4.02 7.76 11.06
N TYR A 151 -3.35 6.61 11.23
CA TYR A 151 -3.16 5.98 12.54
C TYR A 151 -1.80 6.28 13.19
N SER A 152 -0.88 6.98 12.51
CA SER A 152 0.38 7.44 13.13
C SER A 152 0.17 8.71 13.96
N GLU A 153 1.11 8.98 14.87
CA GLU A 153 1.19 10.28 15.54
C GLU A 153 1.40 11.40 14.51
N LEU A 154 0.79 12.56 14.79
CA LEU A 154 0.93 13.75 13.95
C LEU A 154 2.42 14.11 13.79
N ASP A 155 2.83 14.42 12.57
CA ASP A 155 4.20 14.83 12.20
C ASP A 155 5.35 13.86 12.56
N SER A 156 5.03 12.62 12.92
CA SER A 156 6.03 11.55 13.06
C SER A 156 6.73 11.25 11.74
N ASP A 157 7.98 10.78 11.79
CA ASP A 157 8.76 10.43 10.59
C ASP A 157 8.06 9.36 9.74
N LEU A 158 7.36 8.43 10.39
CA LEU A 158 6.56 7.43 9.70
C LEU A 158 5.37 8.05 8.93
N SER A 159 4.70 9.04 9.51
CA SER A 159 3.62 9.77 8.82
C SER A 159 4.17 10.59 7.65
N LYS A 160 5.31 11.29 7.83
CA LYS A 160 5.97 12.05 6.76
C LYS A 160 6.39 11.16 5.60
N TRP A 161 7.05 10.05 5.91
CA TRP A 161 7.44 9.04 4.93
C TRP A 161 6.21 8.51 4.16
N ALA A 162 5.14 8.14 4.86
CA ALA A 162 3.95 7.61 4.21
C ALA A 162 3.26 8.62 3.28
N LYS A 163 3.28 9.92 3.62
CA LYS A 163 2.79 10.99 2.75
C LYS A 163 3.62 11.10 1.47
N GLU A 164 4.95 11.03 1.58
CA GLU A 164 5.84 11.05 0.41
C GLU A 164 5.60 9.85 -0.50
N GLN A 165 5.45 8.66 0.09
CA GLN A 165 5.13 7.44 -0.66
C GLN A 165 3.76 7.52 -1.32
N LEU A 166 2.77 8.07 -0.63
CA LEU A 166 1.42 8.19 -1.18
C LEU A 166 1.37 9.17 -2.37
N VAL A 167 2.08 10.30 -2.28
CA VAL A 167 2.25 11.22 -3.42
C VAL A 167 2.90 10.50 -4.59
N ALA A 168 4.02 9.80 -4.35
CA ALA A 168 4.72 9.07 -5.39
C ALA A 168 3.82 8.00 -6.03
N PHE A 169 3.07 7.27 -5.22
CA PHE A 169 2.15 6.23 -5.67
C PHE A 169 1.04 6.78 -6.57
N LEU A 170 0.42 7.90 -6.19
CA LEU A 170 -0.62 8.54 -7.00
C LEU A 170 -0.06 9.10 -8.32
N ILE A 171 1.17 9.62 -8.33
CA ILE A 171 1.87 10.00 -9.56
C ILE A 171 2.04 8.78 -10.48
N ILE A 172 2.49 7.64 -9.92
CA ILE A 172 2.69 6.40 -10.69
C ILE A 172 1.38 5.94 -11.29
N CYS A 173 0.32 5.86 -10.48
CA CYS A 173 -0.99 5.41 -10.97
C CYS A 173 -1.50 6.30 -12.09
N ARG A 174 -1.36 7.62 -11.96
CA ARG A 174 -1.72 8.57 -13.03
C ARG A 174 -0.88 8.37 -14.30
N ARG A 175 0.44 8.17 -14.16
CA ARG A 175 1.36 7.99 -15.31
C ARG A 175 1.13 6.68 -16.08
N LEU A 176 0.78 5.62 -15.35
CA LEU A 176 0.57 4.29 -15.92
C LEU A 176 -0.90 3.99 -16.22
N GLU A 177 -1.80 4.96 -15.99
CA GLU A 177 -3.26 4.78 -16.09
C GLU A 177 -3.79 3.60 -15.25
N ASN A 178 -3.14 3.35 -14.11
CA ASN A 178 -3.53 2.29 -13.19
C ASN A 178 -4.59 2.78 -12.20
N ASP A 179 -5.51 1.89 -11.87
CA ASP A 179 -6.53 2.11 -10.84
C ASP A 179 -5.88 2.03 -9.44
N PHE A 180 -5.76 3.18 -8.77
CA PHE A 180 -5.18 3.28 -7.44
C PHE A 180 -6.02 2.59 -6.34
N PHE A 181 -7.31 2.29 -6.59
CA PHE A 181 -8.12 1.48 -5.67
C PHE A 181 -7.90 -0.03 -5.85
N LYS A 182 -7.31 -0.48 -6.96
CA LYS A 182 -7.07 -1.90 -7.24
C LYS A 182 -5.61 -2.31 -7.21
N THR A 183 -4.70 -1.36 -7.04
CA THR A 183 -3.28 -1.69 -7.01
C THR A 183 -2.92 -2.32 -5.68
N GLU A 184 -2.54 -3.59 -5.75
CA GLU A 184 -2.19 -4.42 -4.60
C GLU A 184 -0.68 -4.42 -4.31
N GLY A 185 -0.35 -4.67 -3.05
CA GLY A 185 1.03 -4.71 -2.57
C GLY A 185 1.16 -5.37 -1.20
N SER A 186 2.30 -5.13 -0.57
CA SER A 186 2.58 -5.55 0.80
C SER A 186 1.88 -4.65 1.82
N TRP A 187 1.82 -5.15 3.04
CA TRP A 187 1.38 -4.40 4.21
C TRP A 187 2.25 -3.17 4.53
N ALA A 188 3.40 -2.99 3.87
CA ALA A 188 4.26 -1.82 4.03
C ALA A 188 4.15 -0.83 2.84
N GLY A 189 3.28 -1.10 1.85
CA GLY A 189 3.08 -0.24 0.69
C GLY A 189 4.06 -0.48 -0.47
N ALA A 190 4.88 -1.52 -0.39
CA ALA A 190 5.66 -1.99 -1.55
C ALA A 190 4.74 -2.72 -2.54
N PHE A 191 4.97 -2.59 -3.84
CA PHE A 191 4.05 -3.08 -4.87
C PHE A 191 4.78 -3.68 -6.08
N GLY A 192 4.02 -4.43 -6.88
CA GLY A 192 4.51 -5.14 -8.05
C GLY A 192 5.41 -6.35 -7.71
N ILE A 193 5.90 -6.99 -8.77
CA ILE A 193 6.78 -8.17 -8.67
C ILE A 193 8.07 -7.89 -7.86
N PRO A 194 8.75 -6.74 -8.02
CA PRO A 194 9.99 -6.47 -7.27
C PRO A 194 9.76 -5.88 -5.87
N GLN A 195 8.50 -5.74 -5.43
CA GLN A 195 8.14 -5.09 -4.15
C GLN A 195 8.78 -3.70 -3.99
N PHE A 196 8.68 -2.88 -5.03
CA PHE A 196 9.18 -1.52 -4.99
C PHE A 196 8.33 -0.66 -4.05
N ILE A 197 8.99 0.14 -3.23
CA ILE A 197 8.35 1.28 -2.56
C ILE A 197 8.10 2.39 -3.61
N PRO A 198 7.00 3.17 -3.54
CA PRO A 198 6.64 4.13 -4.58
C PRO A 198 7.74 5.09 -5.02
N THR A 199 8.47 5.70 -4.09
CA THR A 199 9.59 6.59 -4.47
C THR A 199 10.70 5.85 -5.23
N SER A 200 10.99 4.60 -4.87
CA SER A 200 11.97 3.77 -5.59
C SER A 200 11.52 3.48 -7.03
N TYR A 201 10.22 3.30 -7.27
CA TYR A 201 9.72 3.17 -8.65
C TYR A 201 9.86 4.47 -9.44
N LEU A 202 9.58 5.62 -8.83
CA LEU A 202 9.79 6.90 -9.52
C LEU A 202 11.26 7.15 -9.87
N GLU A 203 12.18 6.68 -9.03
CA GLU A 203 13.62 6.88 -9.21
C GLU A 203 14.25 5.86 -10.18
N PHE A 204 13.90 4.59 -10.05
CA PHE A 204 14.58 3.48 -10.75
C PHE A 204 13.68 2.71 -11.73
N GLY A 205 12.37 2.97 -11.72
CA GLY A 205 11.42 2.29 -12.59
C GLY A 205 11.64 2.64 -14.07
N VAL A 206 11.73 1.61 -14.90
CA VAL A 206 11.90 1.73 -16.35
C VAL A 206 10.94 0.80 -17.07
N ASP A 207 10.51 1.20 -18.27
CA ASP A 207 9.76 0.31 -19.17
C ASP A 207 10.73 -0.62 -19.90
N GLY A 208 10.73 -1.88 -19.49
CA GLY A 208 11.61 -2.93 -20.01
C GLY A 208 11.19 -3.54 -21.35
N ASN A 209 10.02 -3.15 -21.90
CA ASN A 209 9.48 -3.69 -23.16
C ASN A 209 9.75 -2.78 -24.37
N LYS A 210 10.52 -1.70 -24.20
CA LYS A 210 10.95 -0.84 -25.31
C LYS A 210 11.86 -1.57 -26.32
#